data_AF-A0A2N1VSC0-F1
#
_entry.id   AF-A0A2N1VSC0-F1
#
_cell.length_a   1.000
_cell.length_b   1.000
_cell.length_c   1.000
_cell.angle_alpha   90.00
_cell.angle_beta   90.00
_cell.angle_gamma   90.00
#
_symmetry.space_group_name_H-M   'P 1'
#
loop_
_entity.id
_entity.type
_entity.pdbx_description
1 polymer ?
#
loop_
_entity_poly.entity_id
_entity_poly.type
_entity_poly.pdbx_seq_one_letter_code
_entity_poly.pdbx_strand_id
1 'polypeptide(L)' 'MSDRLEKLRGKLEEIEKLTKMARLLGGNVEIGEETISVQKLQEMRTTLKSKIAAELSQSKLRLVK' A
#
# COMPACT_ATOMS: atom_id res chain seq x y z
N MET A 1 -20.34 -0.31 -3.77
CA MET A 1 -19.17 0.42 -3.22
C MET A 1 -17.96 -0.44 -3.54
N SER A 2 -17.00 0.09 -4.30
CA SER A 2 -16.13 -0.68 -5.20
C SER A 2 -15.18 -1.68 -4.49
N ASP A 3 -15.31 -2.99 -4.77
CA ASP A 3 -14.34 -4.08 -4.48
C ASP A 3 -12.86 -3.67 -4.65
N ARG A 4 -12.61 -2.78 -5.60
CA ARG A 4 -11.30 -2.26 -5.94
C ARG A 4 -10.66 -1.46 -4.80
N LEU A 5 -11.46 -0.68 -4.07
CA LEU A 5 -10.99 0.10 -2.91
C LEU A 5 -10.64 -0.82 -1.73
N GLU A 6 -11.46 -1.85 -1.51
CA GLU A 6 -11.22 -2.86 -0.48
C GLU A 6 -9.92 -3.63 -0.76
N LYS A 7 -9.72 -4.08 -2.01
CA LYS A 7 -8.46 -4.71 -2.45
C LYS A 7 -7.24 -3.80 -2.26
N LEU A 8 -7.35 -2.51 -2.57
CA LEU A 8 -6.26 -1.56 -2.36
C LEU A 8 -5.96 -1.35 -0.87
N ARG A 9 -6.99 -1.29 -0.01
CA ARG A 9 -6.81 -1.22 1.44
C ARG A 9 -6.15 -2.48 2.01
N GLY A 10 -6.57 -3.67 1.56
CA GLY A 10 -5.94 -4.93 1.97
C GLY A 10 -4.44 -4.96 1.64
N LYS A 11 -4.09 -4.59 0.41
CA LYS A 11 -2.68 -4.46 -0.01
C LYS A 11 -1.90 -3.42 0.80
N LEU A 12 -2.53 -2.32 1.21
CA LEU A 12 -1.88 -1.30 2.05
C LEU A 12 -1.52 -1.88 3.42
N GLU A 13 -2.44 -2.64 3.99
CA GLU A 13 -2.27 -3.26 5.30
C GLU A 13 -1.16 -4.32 5.28
N GLU A 14 -1.07 -5.11 4.22
CA GLU A 14 0.03 -6.06 4.02
C GLU A 14 1.39 -5.35 3.91
N ILE A 15 1.49 -4.29 3.11
CA ILE A 15 2.74 -3.51 3.00
C ILE A 15 3.11 -2.87 4.35
N GLU A 16 2.13 -2.41 5.15
CA GLU A 16 2.42 -1.89 6.49
C GLU A 16 2.96 -2.97 7.43
N LYS A 17 2.43 -4.19 7.38
CA LYS A 17 2.96 -5.33 8.14
C LYS A 17 4.39 -5.65 7.70
N LEU A 18 4.66 -5.73 6.41
CA LEU A 18 6.01 -5.95 5.86
C LEU A 18 6.98 -4.82 6.25
N THR A 19 6.53 -3.57 6.21
CA THR A 19 7.36 -2.41 6.63
C THR A 19 7.73 -2.50 8.11
N LYS A 20 6.79 -2.93 8.96
CA LYS A 20 7.06 -3.15 10.40
C LYS A 20 8.04 -4.30 10.61
N MET A 21 7.86 -5.43 9.90
CA MET A 21 8.81 -6.54 9.97
C MET A 21 10.20 -6.15 9.48
N ALA A 22 10.31 -5.45 8.35
CA ALA A 22 11.58 -4.95 7.82
C ALA A 22 12.30 -4.04 8.83
N ARG A 23 11.58 -3.18 9.55
CA ARG A 23 12.18 -2.37 10.63
C ARG A 23 12.72 -3.21 11.78
N LEU A 24 12.01 -4.26 12.16
CA LEU A 24 12.43 -5.16 13.24
C LEU A 24 13.64 -6.02 12.84
N LEU A 25 13.72 -6.41 11.57
CA LEU A 25 14.77 -7.27 11.03
C LEU A 25 16.04 -6.52 10.57
N GLY A 26 16.16 -5.22 10.85
CA GLY A 26 17.38 -4.45 10.53
C GLY A 26 17.31 -3.64 9.23
N GLY A 27 16.11 -3.43 8.68
CA GLY A 27 15.85 -2.53 7.56
C GLY A 27 15.49 -3.22 6.26
N ASN A 28 15.60 -4.55 6.17
CA ASN A 28 15.31 -5.32 4.95
C ASN A 28 14.38 -6.49 5.28
N VAL A 29 13.62 -6.94 4.27
CA VAL A 29 12.78 -8.14 4.32
C VAL A 29 13.02 -8.95 3.05
N GLU A 30 13.28 -10.25 3.19
CA GLU A 30 13.36 -11.19 2.08
C GLU A 30 11.97 -11.73 1.75
N ILE A 31 11.54 -11.58 0.49
CA ILE A 31 10.30 -12.13 -0.03
C ILE A 31 10.67 -13.03 -1.20
N GLY A 32 10.63 -14.35 -0.97
CA GLY A 32 11.15 -15.32 -1.93
C GLY A 32 12.67 -15.17 -2.07
N GLU A 33 13.14 -14.89 -3.28
CA GLU A 33 14.57 -14.64 -3.58
C GLU A 33 14.90 -13.13 -3.62
N GLU A 34 13.93 -12.25 -3.36
CA GLU A 34 14.11 -10.80 -3.50
C GLU A 34 14.24 -10.14 -2.12
N THR A 35 15.34 -9.41 -1.90
CA THR A 35 15.50 -8.57 -0.70
C THR A 35 14.91 -7.19 -0.96
N ILE A 36 13.85 -6.86 -0.23
CA ILE A 36 13.20 -5.56 -0.29
C ILE A 36 13.62 -4.73 0.92
N SER A 37 14.20 -3.56 0.66
CA SER A 37 14.53 -2.59 1.71
C SER A 37 13.26 -1.91 2.25
N VAL A 38 13.32 -1.50 3.51
CA VAL A 38 12.27 -0.73 4.17
C VAL A 38 11.95 0.56 3.41
N GLN A 39 12.94 1.17 2.75
CA GLN A 39 12.75 2.34 1.90
C GLN A 39 11.83 2.02 0.73
N LYS A 40 12.07 0.89 0.05
CA LYS A 40 11.21 0.46 -1.06
C LYS A 40 9.79 0.16 -0.60
N LEU A 41 9.62 -0.48 0.55
CA LEU A 41 8.31 -0.71 1.17
C LEU A 41 7.59 0.60 1.49
N GLN A 42 8.32 1.62 1.98
CA GLN A 42 7.78 2.95 2.23
C GLN A 42 7.35 3.68 0.96
N GLU A 43 8.10 3.56 -0.14
CA GLU A 43 7.72 4.09 -1.46
C GLU A 43 6.44 3.43 -1.98
N MET A 44 6.37 2.10 -1.89
CA MET A 44 5.17 1.34 -2.28
C MET A 44 3.96 1.74 -1.44
N ARG A 45 4.12 1.90 -0.12
CA ARG A 45 3.07 2.37 0.79
C ARG A 45 2.55 3.74 0.37
N THR A 46 3.44 4.68 0.06
CA THR A 46 3.09 6.05 -0.34
C THR A 46 2.33 6.05 -1.66
N THR A 47 2.81 5.29 -2.63
CA THR A 47 2.15 5.11 -3.94
C THR A 47 0.75 4.54 -3.78
N LEU A 48 0.60 3.52 -2.94
CA LEU A 48 -0.69 2.86 -2.73
C LEU A 48 -1.69 3.77 -2.00
N LYS A 49 -1.23 4.55 -1.01
CA LYS A 49 -2.04 5.60 -0.37
C LYS A 49 -2.54 6.63 -1.38
N SER A 50 -1.67 7.07 -2.29
CA SER A 50 -2.05 8.03 -3.34
C SER A 50 -3.12 7.44 -4.28
N LYS A 51 -3.00 6.16 -4.65
CA LYS A 51 -4.02 5.46 -5.47
C LYS A 51 -5.37 5.34 -4.75
N ILE A 52 -5.37 5.01 -3.46
CA ILE A 52 -6.61 4.96 -2.65
C ILE A 52 -7.27 6.34 -2.60
N ALA A 53 -6.49 7.40 -2.37
CA ALA A 53 -7.00 8.77 -2.37
C ALA A 53 -7.58 9.16 -3.74
N ALA A 54 -6.91 8.80 -4.83
CA ALA A 54 -7.40 9.03 -6.18
C ALA A 54 -8.72 8.28 -6.47
N GLU A 55 -8.82 7.00 -6.10
CA GLU A 55 -10.04 6.19 -6.26
C GLU A 55 -11.21 6.73 -5.42
N LEU A 56 -10.94 7.18 -4.19
CA LEU A 56 -11.92 7.85 -3.33
C LEU A 56 -12.40 9.17 -3.94
N SER A 57 -11.46 9.95 -4.49
CA SER A 57 -11.76 11.22 -5.15
C SER A 57 -12.58 11.02 -6.42
N GLN A 58 -12.24 10.04 -7.27
CA GLN A 58 -13.03 9.70 -8.46
C GLN A 58 -14.42 9.18 -8.11
N SER A 59 -14.53 8.36 -7.05
CA SER A 59 -15.82 7.87 -6.57
C SER A 59 -16.72 9.00 -6.04
N LYS A 60 -16.14 10.03 -5.40
CA LYS A 60 -16.88 11.24 -4.99
C LYS A 60 -17.33 12.08 -6.19
N LEU A 61 -16.47 12.29 -7.19
CA LEU A 61 -16.81 13.04 -8.41
C LEU A 61 -17.94 12.41 -9.22
N ARG A 62 -18.13 11.09 -9.13
CA ARG A 62 -19.22 10.37 -9.81
C ARG A 62 -20.60 10.60 -9.19
N LEU A 63 -20.67 11.09 -7.94
CA LEU A 63 -21.92 11.30 -7.21
C LEU A 63 -22.46 12.74 -7.33
N VAL A 64 -21.72 13.65 -7.98
CA VAL A 64 -22.07 15.08 -8.12
C VAL A 64 -22.42 15.46 -9.57
N LYS A 65 -22.84 14.50 -10.41
CA LYS A 65 -23.19 14.74 -11.82
C LYS A 65 -24.58 14.23 -12.15
#